data_AF-A0A920TF52-F1
#
_entry.id   AF-A0A920TF52-F1
#
_cell.length_a   1.000
_cell.length_b   1.000
_cell.length_c   1.000
_cell.angle_alpha   90.00
_cell.angle_beta   90.00
_cell.angle_gamma   90.00
#
_symmetry.space_group_name_H-M   'P 1'
#
loop_
_entity.id
_entity.type
_entity.pdbx_description
1 polymer ?
#
loop_
_entity_poly.entity_id
_entity_poly.type
_entity_poly.pdbx_seq_one_letter_code
_entity_poly.pdbx_strand_id
1 'polypeptide(L)'
;MDIDYSKLDVITWSWQKVLGAEAAHGMLALSPRALQRLETHVPSWPIPKLFRLANKKKILKSVFEGGTINTPSLICVEDCIRCFELGRICRRYKRISKNFK
;
A
#
# COMPACT_ATOMS: atom_id res chain seq x y z
N MET A 1 3.89 6.85 -16.83
CA MET A 1 4.40 7.93 -15.99
C MET A 1 5.37 7.30 -15.01
N ASP A 2 6.63 7.71 -15.02
CA ASP A 2 7.58 7.29 -13.99
C ASP A 2 7.35 8.18 -12.76
N ILE A 3 7.02 7.54 -11.64
CA ILE A 3 6.82 8.23 -10.35
C ILE A 3 8.09 8.08 -9.54
N ASP A 4 8.64 9.20 -9.09
CA ASP A 4 9.78 9.23 -8.18
C ASP A 4 9.32 8.97 -6.74
N TYR A 5 9.39 7.71 -6.33
CA TYR A 5 8.99 7.26 -4.98
C TYR A 5 9.84 7.87 -3.86
N SER A 6 11.03 8.40 -4.14
CA SER A 6 11.89 9.02 -3.12
C SER A 6 11.31 10.34 -2.58
N LYS A 7 10.41 10.97 -3.33
CA LYS A 7 9.75 12.22 -2.99
C LYS A 7 8.40 12.03 -2.31
N LEU A 8 7.93 10.79 -2.17
CA LEU A 8 6.60 10.47 -1.67
C LEU A 8 6.69 9.85 -0.29
N ASP A 9 6.03 10.49 0.68
CA ASP A 9 5.95 9.96 2.05
C ASP A 9 4.76 9.02 2.27
N VAL A 10 3.66 9.25 1.55
CA VAL A 10 2.43 8.45 1.65
C VAL A 10 1.86 8.23 0.25
N ILE A 11 1.56 6.99 -0.08
CA ILE A 11 0.95 6.60 -1.34
C ILE A 11 -0.29 5.78 -1.04
N THR A 12 -1.40 6.14 -1.68
CA THR A 12 -2.64 5.41 -1.56
C THR A 12 -3.15 5.01 -2.93
N TRP A 13 -3.76 3.83 -3.01
CA TRP A 13 -4.48 3.38 -4.19
C TRP A 13 -5.63 2.48 -3.78
N SER A 14 -6.51 2.16 -4.73
CA SER A 14 -7.67 1.32 -4.47
C SER A 14 -7.70 0.16 -5.46
N TRP A 15 -8.24 -0.96 -4.99
CA TRP A 15 -8.35 -2.19 -5.77
C TRP A 15 -9.33 -2.04 -6.93
N GLN A 16 -10.52 -1.50 -6.67
CA GLN A 16 -11.59 -1.38 -7.66
C GLN A 16 -11.33 -0.43 -8.84
N LYS A 17 -10.29 0.42 -8.77
CA LYS A 17 -9.96 1.32 -9.87
C LYS A 17 -8.80 0.81 -10.69
N VAL A 18 -7.62 0.78 -10.08
CA VAL A 18 -6.37 0.55 -10.83
C VAL A 18 -6.14 -0.94 -11.09
N LEU A 19 -6.63 -1.80 -10.20
CA LEU A 19 -6.41 -3.25 -10.26
C LEU A 19 -7.65 -4.02 -10.74
N GLY A 20 -8.82 -3.37 -10.81
CA GLY A 20 -10.08 -4.00 -11.24
C GLY A 20 -10.66 -5.03 -10.26
N ALA A 21 -10.27 -4.97 -8.98
CA ALA A 21 -10.65 -5.94 -7.95
C ALA A 21 -11.77 -5.42 -7.01
N GLU A 22 -12.00 -6.09 -5.87
CA GLU A 22 -13.10 -5.78 -4.96
C GLU A 22 -13.13 -4.31 -4.50
N ALA A 23 -14.34 -3.76 -4.38
CA ALA A 23 -14.57 -2.44 -3.77
C ALA A 23 -14.24 -2.46 -2.26
N ALA A 24 -14.27 -1.29 -1.63
CA ALA A 24 -13.98 -1.10 -0.20
C ALA A 24 -12.55 -1.46 0.27
N HIS A 25 -11.66 -1.87 -0.63
CA HIS A 25 -10.26 -2.17 -0.31
C HIS A 25 -9.32 -1.05 -0.76
N GLY A 26 -8.74 -0.36 0.24
CA GLY A 26 -7.75 0.69 0.07
C GLY A 26 -6.36 0.20 0.47
N MET A 27 -5.35 0.62 -0.27
CA MET A 27 -3.95 0.28 -0.03
C MET A 27 -3.17 1.52 0.35
N LEU A 28 -2.21 1.32 1.25
CA LEU A 28 -1.38 2.36 1.83
C LEU A 28 0.08 1.92 1.83
N ALA A 29 0.96 2.72 1.24
CA ALA A 29 2.40 2.60 1.39
C ALA A 29 2.96 3.85 2.07
N LEU A 30 3.85 3.63 3.04
CA LEU A 30 4.41 4.68 3.89
C LEU A 30 5.93 4.70 3.78
N SER A 31 6.51 5.90 3.77
CA SER A 31 7.95 6.09 3.88
C SER A 31 8.44 5.93 5.32
N PRO A 32 9.76 5.75 5.53
CA PRO A 32 10.35 5.74 6.87
C PRO A 32 10.06 7.02 7.68
N ARG A 33 9.99 8.18 7.01
CA ARG A 33 9.67 9.47 7.66
C ARG A 33 8.21 9.50 8.12
N ALA A 34 7.29 8.96 7.33
CA ALA A 34 5.89 8.84 7.71
C ALA A 34 5.71 7.92 8.92
N LEU A 35 6.45 6.80 8.98
CA LEU A 35 6.49 5.93 10.16
C LEU A 35 6.98 6.67 11.41
N GLN A 36 8.10 7.39 11.32
CA GLN A 36 8.63 8.17 12.44
C GLN A 36 7.65 9.23 12.93
N ARG A 37 6.89 9.85 12.02
CA ARG A 37 5.85 10.83 12.38
C ARG A 37 4.71 10.17 13.15
N LEU A 38 4.30 8.96 12.78
CA LEU A 38 3.27 8.20 13.50
C LEU A 38 3.71 7.82 14.93
N GLU A 39 5.01 7.65 15.17
CA GLU A 39 5.53 7.34 16.51
C GLU A 39 5.71 8.59 17.39
N THR A 40 6.05 9.73 16.78
CA THR A 40 6.41 10.96 17.51
C THR A 40 5.24 11.91 17.72
N HIS A 41 4.30 11.98 16.77
CA HIS A 41 3.20 12.94 16.78
C HIS A 41 1.90 12.31 17.28
N VAL A 42 1.34 12.87 18.35
CA VAL A 42 -0.01 12.54 18.83
C VAL A 42 -0.90 13.76 18.57
N PRO A 43 -1.96 13.63 17.76
CA PRO A 43 -2.87 14.75 17.53
C PRO A 43 -3.63 15.10 18.81
N SER A 44 -4.02 16.37 18.94
CA SER A 44 -4.78 16.87 20.10
C SER A 44 -6.24 16.41 20.12
N TRP A 45 -6.75 15.90 19.00
CA TRP A 45 -8.11 15.38 18.86
C TRP A 45 -8.15 13.85 18.89
N PRO A 46 -9.27 13.25 19.29
CA PRO A 46 -9.43 11.80 19.29
C PRO A 46 -9.47 11.25 17.86
N ILE A 47 -8.71 10.18 17.61
CA ILE A 47 -8.76 9.41 16.36
C ILE A 47 -9.62 8.15 16.56
N PRO A 48 -10.63 7.89 15.70
CA PRO A 48 -11.40 6.65 15.71
C PRO A 48 -10.50 5.41 15.64
N LYS A 49 -10.87 4.34 16.34
CA LYS A 49 -10.06 3.12 16.42
C LYS A 49 -9.68 2.55 15.05
N LEU A 50 -10.60 2.63 14.07
CA LEU A 50 -10.40 2.13 12.71
C LEU A 50 -9.26 2.82 11.96
N PHE A 51 -9.06 4.12 12.18
CA PHE A 51 -8.03 4.91 11.50
C PHE A 51 -6.72 5.03 12.29
N ARG A 52 -6.62 4.32 13.42
CA ARG A 52 -5.46 4.41 14.30
C ARG A 52 -4.37 3.47 13.79
N LEU A 53 -3.31 4.04 13.21
CA LEU A 53 -2.14 3.30 12.72
C LEU A 53 -1.03 3.14 13.77
N ALA A 54 -1.04 3.99 14.80
CA ALA A 54 -0.13 3.93 15.95
C ALA A 54 -0.89 4.11 17.26
N ASN A 55 -0.50 3.38 18.29
CA ASN A 55 -1.06 3.49 19.63
C ASN A 55 0.07 3.55 20.66
N LYS A 56 -0.06 4.43 21.67
CA LYS A 56 0.98 4.64 22.71
C LYS A 56 2.39 4.85 22.12
N LYS A 57 2.51 5.64 21.04
CA LYS A 57 3.78 5.90 20.32
C LYS A 57 4.47 4.64 19.75
N LYS A 58 3.72 3.55 19.56
CA LYS A 58 4.18 2.35 18.85
C LYS A 58 3.29 2.06 17.65
N ILE A 59 3.91 1.66 16.56
CA ILE A 59 3.21 1.25 15.33
C ILE A 59 2.44 -0.05 15.59
N LEU A 60 1.20 -0.13 15.09
CA LEU A 60 0.42 -1.36 15.10
C LEU A 60 0.94 -2.29 14.00
N LYS A 61 1.90 -3.16 14.34
CA LYS A 61 2.51 -4.13 13.41
C LYS A 61 1.48 -5.04 12.73
N SER A 62 0.37 -5.35 13.42
CA SER A 62 -0.71 -6.16 12.89
C SER A 62 -1.31 -5.62 11.58
N VAL A 63 -1.30 -4.30 11.36
CA VAL A 63 -1.81 -3.69 10.11
C VAL A 63 -0.86 -3.94 8.93
N PHE A 64 0.44 -4.11 9.19
CA PHE A 64 1.46 -4.33 8.15
C PHE A 64 1.78 -5.81 7.93
N GLU A 65 1.48 -6.67 8.91
CA GLU A 65 1.71 -8.12 8.86
C GLU A 65 0.51 -8.89 8.26
N GLY A 66 -0.43 -8.19 7.61
CA GLY A 66 -1.59 -8.82 6.96
C GLY A 66 -2.76 -9.11 7.91
N GLY A 67 -2.79 -8.48 9.09
CA GLY A 67 -3.95 -8.51 9.97
C GLY A 67 -5.15 -7.85 9.30
N THR A 68 -6.20 -8.63 9.08
CA THR A 68 -7.43 -8.18 8.44
C THR A 68 -8.26 -7.33 9.40
N ILE A 69 -8.66 -6.13 8.96
CA ILE A 69 -9.61 -5.29 9.70
C ILE A 69 -11.05 -5.70 9.34
N ASN A 70 -11.28 -5.96 8.06
CA ASN A 70 -12.45 -6.58 7.47
C ASN A 70 -12.04 -7.90 6.80
N THR A 71 -12.95 -8.86 6.68
CA THR A 71 -12.71 -10.11 5.93
C THR A 71 -12.65 -9.79 4.43
N PRO A 72 -11.49 -9.92 3.75
CA PRO A 72 -11.41 -9.70 2.32
C PRO A 72 -11.78 -10.98 1.55
N SER A 73 -12.18 -10.86 0.29
CA SER A 73 -12.24 -12.02 -0.62
C SER A 73 -10.82 -12.52 -0.92
N LEU A 74 -10.57 -13.81 -0.68
CA LEU A 74 -9.29 -14.44 -1.02
C LEU A 74 -9.02 -14.46 -2.53
N ILE A 75 -10.07 -14.49 -3.36
CA ILE A 75 -9.95 -14.37 -4.82
C ILE A 75 -9.39 -13.01 -5.21
N CYS A 76 -9.85 -11.94 -4.54
CA CYS A 76 -9.39 -10.58 -4.83
C CYS A 76 -7.96 -10.33 -4.35
N VAL A 77 -7.52 -11.03 -3.30
CA VAL A 77 -6.11 -11.06 -2.90
C VAL A 77 -5.25 -11.69 -3.99
N GLU A 78 -5.68 -12.83 -4.55
CA GLU A 78 -4.96 -13.51 -5.63
C GLU A 78 -4.87 -12.65 -6.91
N ASP A 79 -5.98 -11.99 -7.30
CA ASP A 79 -5.99 -11.06 -8.43
C ASP A 79 -4.99 -9.91 -8.25
N CYS A 80 -4.88 -9.38 -7.03
CA CYS A 80 -3.93 -8.32 -6.70
C CYS A 80 -2.48 -8.79 -6.83
N ILE A 81 -2.16 -9.99 -6.32
CA ILE A 81 -0.84 -10.62 -6.45
C ILE A 81 -0.50 -10.82 -7.92
N ARG A 82 -1.45 -11.38 -8.69
CA ARG A 82 -1.27 -11.65 -10.11
C ARG A 82 -1.04 -10.37 -10.90
N CYS A 83 -1.76 -9.30 -10.58
CA CYS A 83 -1.58 -8.01 -11.23
C CYS A 83 -0.18 -7.42 -10.99
N PHE A 84 0.37 -7.56 -9.77
CA PHE A 84 1.74 -7.11 -9.48
C PHE A 84 2.81 -7.96 -10.19
N GLU A 85 2.61 -9.27 -10.29
CA GLU A 85 3.51 -10.16 -11.03
C GLU A 85 3.52 -9.83 -12.53
N LEU A 86 2.34 -9.67 -13.14
CA LEU A 86 2.20 -9.24 -14.53
C LEU A 86 2.88 -7.89 -14.77
N GLY A 87 2.71 -6.92 -13.85
CA GLY A 87 3.38 -5.63 -13.91
C GLY A 87 4.92 -5.76 -13.93
N ARG A 88 5.48 -6.69 -13.15
CA ARG A 88 6.93 -6.99 -13.16
C ARG A 88 7.38 -7.59 -14.49
N ILE A 89 6.62 -8.53 -15.04
CA ILE A 89 6.90 -9.17 -16.33
C ILE A 89 6.87 -8.13 -17.45
N CYS A 90 5.84 -7.29 -17.53
CA CYS A 90 5.73 -6.25 -18.54
C CYS A 90 6.87 -5.22 -18.46
N ARG A 91 7.28 -4.81 -17.25
CA ARG A 91 8.45 -3.93 -17.07
C ARG A 91 9.74 -4.61 -17.55
N ARG A 92 9.93 -5.88 -17.24
CA ARG A 92 11.10 -6.66 -17.65
C ARG A 92 11.14 -6.82 -19.17
N TYR A 93 10.01 -7.13 -19.80
CA TYR A 93 9.89 -7.19 -21.26
C TYR A 93 10.22 -5.84 -21.94
N LYS A 94 9.66 -4.72 -21.45
CA LYS A 94 10.01 -3.38 -21.95
C LYS A 94 11.48 -3.02 -21.80
N ARG A 95 12.17 -3.55 -20.78
CA ARG A 95 13.61 -3.34 -20.56
C ARG A 95 14.43 -4.16 -21.55
N ILE A 96 14.06 -5.42 -21.77
CA ILE A 96 14.70 -6.30 -22.74
C ILE A 96 14.54 -5.71 -24.15
N SER A 97 13.32 -5.33 -24.55
CA SER A 97 13.07 -4.81 -25.90
C SER A 97 13.79 -3.50 -26.22
N LYS A 98 14.12 -2.68 -25.20
CA LYS A 98 14.97 -1.49 -25.37
C LYS A 98 16.45 -1.81 -25.61
N ASN A 99 16.95 -2.96 -25.17
CA ASN A 99 18.34 -3.38 -25.36
C ASN A 99 18.58 -4.09 -26.70
N PHE A 100 17.51 -4.41 -27.44
CA PHE A 100 17.57 -5.05 -28.77
C PHE A 100 17.34 -4.04 -29.91
N LYS A 101 17.46 -2.73 -29.63
CA LYS A 101 17.52 -1.65 -30.63
C LYS A 101 18.88 -1.00 -30.63
#